data_AF-C6F972-F1
#
_entry.id   AF-C6F972-F1
#
_cell.length_a   1.000
_cell.length_b   1.000
_cell.length_c   1.000
_cell.angle_alpha   90.00
_cell.angle_beta   90.00
_cell.angle_gamma   90.00
#
_symmetry.space_group_name_H-M   'P 1'
#
loop_
_entity.id
_entity.type
_entity.pdbx_description
1 polymer ?
#
loop_
_entity_poly.entity_id
_entity_poly.type
_entity_poly.pdbx_seq_one_letter_code
_entity_poly.pdbx_strand_id
1 'polypeptide(L)'
;VEGQSFNSPAFLIIEQVLLAPLMGGSTDEAAVKISEEKVGKVLDIYEESLSKTKYLAGDFFSLADLQHLPYTNYLINACGKGDLISSRKHVKAWWEDISSRPAWKKIAENMTFK
;
A
#
# COMPACT_ATOMS: atom_id res chain seq x y z
N VAL A 1 13.70 1.77 8.42
CA VAL A 1 12.94 2.88 9.04
C VAL A 1 11.69 3.21 8.21
N GLU A 2 11.79 3.51 6.91
CA GLU A 2 10.62 3.90 6.10
C GLU A 2 9.51 2.83 5.98
N GLY A 3 9.86 1.54 5.87
CA GLY A 3 8.86 0.47 5.79
C GLY A 3 7.97 0.39 7.04
N GLN A 4 8.48 0.73 8.24
CA GLN A 4 7.67 0.80 9.46
C GLN A 4 6.70 1.98 9.44
N SER A 5 7.11 3.11 8.82
CA SER A 5 6.28 4.30 8.66
C SER A 5 5.08 4.08 7.73
N PHE A 6 5.21 3.24 6.69
CA PHE A 6 4.10 2.86 5.80
C PHE A 6 3.29 1.68 6.35
N ASN A 7 3.95 0.59 6.75
CA ASN A 7 3.30 -0.68 7.04
C ASN A 7 2.36 -0.61 8.24
N SER A 8 2.74 0.09 9.31
CA SER A 8 1.91 0.19 10.52
C SER A 8 0.56 0.88 10.25
N PRO A 9 0.50 2.10 9.68
CA PRO A 9 -0.79 2.73 9.38
C PRO A 9 -1.54 2.03 8.23
N ALA A 10 -0.84 1.46 7.23
CA ALA A 10 -1.50 0.65 6.20
C ALA A 10 -2.20 -0.59 6.78
N PHE A 11 -1.54 -1.28 7.71
CA PHE A 11 -2.13 -2.42 8.41
C PHE A 11 -3.34 -2.01 9.24
N LEU A 12 -3.31 -0.85 9.92
CA LEU A 12 -4.46 -0.37 10.68
C LEU A 12 -5.70 -0.16 9.78
N ILE A 13 -5.50 0.41 8.57
CA ILE A 13 -6.60 0.54 7.61
C ILE A 13 -7.16 -0.84 7.25
N ILE A 14 -6.28 -1.81 6.96
CA ILE A 14 -6.70 -3.19 6.62
C ILE A 14 -7.44 -3.83 7.80
N GLU A 15 -6.94 -3.66 9.02
CA GLU A 15 -7.59 -4.17 10.22
C GLU A 15 -9.00 -3.62 10.37
N GLN A 16 -9.18 -2.30 10.23
CA GLN A 16 -10.46 -1.64 10.45
C GLN A 16 -11.46 -1.81 9.31
N VAL A 17 -11.01 -1.75 8.06
CA VAL A 17 -11.89 -1.76 6.87
C VAL A 17 -12.21 -3.18 6.42
N LEU A 18 -11.31 -4.13 6.66
CA LEU A 18 -11.47 -5.51 6.19
C LEU A 18 -11.60 -6.51 7.34
N LEU A 19 -10.66 -6.56 8.28
CA LEU A 19 -10.61 -7.65 9.26
C LEU A 19 -11.69 -7.52 10.34
N ALA A 20 -11.92 -6.32 10.87
CA ALA A 20 -12.92 -6.10 11.91
C ALA A 20 -14.35 -6.47 11.45
N PRO A 21 -14.83 -6.03 10.27
CA PRO A 21 -16.12 -6.49 9.74
C PRO A 21 -16.21 -8.01 9.56
N LEU A 22 -15.14 -8.64 9.05
CA LEU A 22 -15.09 -10.10 8.88
C LEU A 22 -15.16 -10.87 10.22
N MET A 23 -14.71 -10.26 11.31
CA MET A 23 -14.81 -10.81 12.66
C MET A 23 -16.10 -10.40 13.40
N GLY A 24 -17.06 -9.78 12.71
CA GLY A 24 -18.34 -9.34 13.29
C GLY A 24 -18.25 -8.04 14.11
N GLY A 25 -17.13 -7.32 14.02
CA GLY A 25 -16.96 -5.98 14.58
C GLY A 25 -17.39 -4.87 13.61
N SER A 26 -17.22 -3.63 14.05
CA SER A 26 -17.47 -2.42 13.24
C SER A 26 -16.17 -1.66 12.98
N THR A 27 -16.09 -0.99 11.84
CA THR A 27 -14.98 -0.09 11.47
C THR A 27 -14.97 1.16 12.34
N ASP A 28 -13.80 1.49 12.91
CA ASP A 28 -13.55 2.82 13.48
C ASP A 28 -13.09 3.79 12.37
N GLU A 29 -14.05 4.55 11.84
CA GLU A 29 -13.83 5.52 10.76
C GLU A 29 -12.83 6.62 11.14
N ALA A 30 -12.75 7.01 12.41
CA ALA A 30 -11.80 8.03 12.86
C ALA A 30 -10.37 7.47 12.82
N ALA A 31 -10.17 6.23 13.27
CA ALA A 31 -8.88 5.56 13.19
C ALA A 31 -8.43 5.31 11.73
N VAL A 32 -9.37 4.95 10.84
CA VAL A 32 -9.12 4.82 9.41
C VAL A 32 -8.64 6.15 8.82
N LYS A 33 -9.37 7.25 9.04
CA LYS A 33 -9.00 8.55 8.50
C LYS A 33 -7.62 9.02 8.98
N ILE A 34 -7.32 8.88 10.28
CA ILE A 34 -6.00 9.21 10.83
C ILE A 34 -4.89 8.39 10.17
N SER A 35 -5.17 7.11 9.87
CA SER A 35 -4.21 6.22 9.24
C SER A 35 -4.02 6.53 7.76
N GLU A 36 -5.08 6.90 7.04
CA GLU A 36 -4.99 7.40 5.67
C GLU A 36 -4.12 8.65 5.57
N GLU A 37 -4.29 9.60 6.49
CA GLU A 37 -3.45 10.80 6.55
C GLU A 37 -1.96 10.45 6.78
N LYS A 38 -1.68 9.46 7.64
CA LYS A 38 -0.31 8.97 7.88
C LYS A 38 0.26 8.28 6.64
N VAL A 39 -0.50 7.41 6.00
CA VAL A 39 -0.10 6.75 4.74
C VAL A 39 0.16 7.80 3.66
N GLY A 40 -0.75 8.77 3.50
CA GLY A 40 -0.62 9.86 2.53
C GLY A 40 0.69 10.62 2.68
N LYS A 41 1.05 11.02 3.92
CA LYS A 41 2.33 11.72 4.18
C LYS A 41 3.55 10.89 3.81
N VAL A 42 3.53 9.57 4.02
CA VAL A 42 4.63 8.69 3.60
C VAL A 42 4.68 8.58 2.08
N LEU A 43 3.53 8.47 1.43
CA LEU A 43 3.44 8.42 -0.02
C LEU A 43 3.84 9.75 -0.68
N ASP A 44 3.68 10.89 -0.02
CA ASP A 44 4.21 12.18 -0.51
C ASP A 44 5.75 12.18 -0.54
N ILE A 45 6.40 11.59 0.46
CA ILE A 45 7.86 11.38 0.47
C ILE A 45 8.25 10.43 -0.66
N TYR A 46 7.48 9.36 -0.88
CA TYR A 46 7.75 8.42 -1.97
C TYR A 46 7.58 9.08 -3.33
N GLU A 47 6.59 9.95 -3.51
CA GLU A 47 6.39 10.68 -4.76
C GLU A 47 7.63 11.55 -5.09
N GLU A 48 8.19 12.23 -4.08
CA GLU A 48 9.42 12.99 -4.27
C GLU A 48 10.62 12.08 -4.60
N SER A 49 10.80 10.99 -3.86
CA SER A 49 11.91 10.05 -4.10
C SER A 49 11.82 9.38 -5.46
N LEU A 50 10.64 8.87 -5.83
CA LEU A 50 10.37 8.19 -7.10
C LEU A 50 10.33 9.14 -8.32
N SER A 51 10.32 10.44 -8.08
CA SER A 51 10.60 11.43 -9.14
C SER A 51 12.07 11.46 -9.54
N LYS A 52 12.97 10.97 -8.67
CA LYS A 52 14.43 11.00 -8.84
C LYS A 52 15.01 9.63 -9.14
N THR A 53 14.45 8.56 -8.60
CA THR A 53 14.90 7.17 -8.79
C THR A 53 13.77 6.26 -9.24
N LYS A 54 14.08 5.18 -9.94
CA LYS A 54 13.03 4.28 -10.45
C LYS A 54 12.30 3.49 -9.34
N TYR A 55 13.01 3.12 -8.28
CA TYR A 55 12.53 2.34 -7.14
C TYR A 55 12.93 3.03 -5.83
N LEU A 56 12.40 2.54 -4.70
CA LEU A 56 12.58 3.20 -3.40
C LEU A 56 14.04 3.21 -2.92
N ALA A 57 14.86 2.24 -3.36
CA ALA A 57 16.27 2.15 -3.00
C ALA A 57 17.25 2.57 -4.11
N GLY A 58 16.75 3.15 -5.21
CA GLY A 58 17.55 3.51 -6.38
C GLY A 58 16.97 2.95 -7.67
N ASP A 59 17.82 2.56 -8.63
CA ASP A 59 17.38 2.19 -9.99
C ASP A 59 17.18 0.68 -10.20
N PHE A 60 17.17 -0.10 -9.12
CA PHE A 60 16.87 -1.54 -9.15
C PHE A 60 15.80 -1.93 -8.13
N PHE A 61 14.95 -2.88 -8.51
CA PHE A 61 13.95 -3.47 -7.62
C PHE A 61 14.64 -4.19 -6.47
N SER A 62 14.21 -3.91 -5.24
CA SER A 62 14.86 -4.41 -4.03
C SER A 62 13.85 -4.88 -2.98
N LEU A 63 14.37 -5.35 -1.83
CA LEU A 63 13.54 -5.64 -0.67
C LEU A 63 12.78 -4.39 -0.19
N ALA A 64 13.31 -3.19 -0.44
CA ALA A 64 12.66 -1.94 -0.08
C ALA A 64 11.30 -1.81 -0.76
N ASP A 65 11.14 -2.28 -2.00
CA ASP A 65 9.90 -2.26 -2.77
C ASP A 65 9.02 -3.49 -2.50
N LEU A 66 9.66 -4.65 -2.39
CA LEU A 66 8.97 -5.94 -2.24
C LEU A 66 8.07 -5.98 -1.00
N GLN A 67 8.52 -5.39 0.11
CA GLN A 67 7.77 -5.41 1.37
C GLN A 67 6.43 -4.65 1.31
N HIS A 68 6.23 -3.77 0.33
CA HIS A 68 5.00 -2.98 0.18
C HIS A 68 3.90 -3.72 -0.59
N LEU A 69 4.27 -4.75 -1.36
CA LEU A 69 3.35 -5.45 -2.25
C LEU A 69 2.07 -5.95 -1.55
N PRO A 70 2.14 -6.64 -0.39
CA PRO A 70 0.93 -7.21 0.22
C PRO A 70 -0.06 -6.17 0.71
N TYR A 71 0.41 -5.16 1.45
CA TYR A 71 -0.48 -4.16 2.04
C TYR A 71 -1.03 -3.20 1.00
N THR A 72 -0.24 -2.78 0.02
CA THR A 72 -0.76 -1.95 -1.08
C THR A 72 -1.82 -2.71 -1.88
N ASN A 73 -1.65 -4.02 -2.10
CA ASN A 73 -2.67 -4.83 -2.77
C ASN A 73 -3.98 -4.90 -1.99
N TYR A 74 -3.93 -5.03 -0.65
CA TYR A 74 -5.14 -5.01 0.19
C TYR A 74 -5.79 -3.62 0.25
N LEU A 75 -5.00 -2.56 0.38
CA LEU A 75 -5.51 -1.19 0.37
C LEU A 75 -6.30 -0.91 -0.91
N ILE A 76 -5.78 -1.30 -2.06
CA ILE A 76 -6.44 -1.10 -3.37
C ILE A 76 -7.66 -2.01 -3.52
N ASN A 77 -7.48 -3.32 -3.39
CA ASN A 77 -8.48 -4.28 -3.87
C ASN A 77 -9.53 -4.65 -2.82
N ALA A 78 -9.20 -4.57 -1.52
CA ALA A 78 -10.09 -5.00 -0.44
C ALA A 78 -10.62 -3.83 0.39
N CYS A 79 -9.83 -2.74 0.54
CA CYS A 79 -10.22 -1.61 1.38
C CYS A 79 -10.79 -0.41 0.59
N GLY A 80 -10.77 -0.46 -0.75
CA GLY A 80 -11.24 0.64 -1.60
C GLY A 80 -10.41 1.92 -1.48
N LYS A 81 -9.15 1.82 -1.03
CA LYS A 81 -8.24 2.97 -0.81
C LYS A 81 -7.24 3.16 -1.95
N GLY A 82 -7.65 2.81 -3.17
CA GLY A 82 -6.81 2.93 -4.36
C GLY A 82 -6.36 4.35 -4.66
N ASP A 83 -7.15 5.35 -4.27
CA ASP A 83 -6.86 6.76 -4.48
C ASP A 83 -5.60 7.24 -3.75
N LEU A 84 -5.21 6.59 -2.65
CA LEU A 84 -3.94 6.87 -1.98
C LEU A 84 -2.74 6.65 -2.93
N ILE A 85 -2.85 5.66 -3.82
CA ILE A 85 -1.79 5.30 -4.77
C ILE A 85 -2.00 6.07 -6.09
N SER A 86 -3.22 6.09 -6.63
CA SER A 86 -3.50 6.62 -7.97
C SER A 86 -3.40 8.15 -8.08
N SER A 87 -3.54 8.88 -6.98
CA SER A 87 -3.44 10.34 -6.92
C SER A 87 -2.01 10.89 -7.09
N ARG A 88 -1.00 10.03 -6.99
CA ARG A 88 0.42 10.38 -7.05
C ARG A 88 1.05 9.73 -8.27
N LYS A 89 1.61 10.54 -9.18
CA LYS A 89 2.01 10.08 -10.52
C LYS A 89 3.14 9.05 -10.45
N HIS A 90 4.20 9.35 -9.71
CA HIS A 90 5.38 8.49 -9.61
C HIS A 90 5.10 7.25 -8.75
N VAL A 91 4.38 7.41 -7.64
CA VAL A 91 3.90 6.29 -6.82
C VAL A 91 2.99 5.34 -7.63
N LYS A 92 2.05 5.88 -8.42
CA LYS A 92 1.20 5.06 -9.30
C LYS A 92 2.02 4.26 -10.28
N ALA A 93 2.97 4.90 -10.98
CA ALA A 93 3.84 4.23 -11.95
C ALA A 93 4.73 3.15 -11.29
N TRP A 94 5.27 3.45 -10.11
CA TRP A 94 6.04 2.49 -9.31
C TRP A 94 5.18 1.28 -8.92
N TRP A 95 3.97 1.52 -8.42
CA TRP A 95 3.04 0.44 -8.07
C TRP A 95 2.70 -0.44 -9.27
N GLU A 96 2.38 0.17 -10.41
CA GLU A 96 2.09 -0.55 -11.66
C GLU A 96 3.28 -1.42 -12.10
N ASP A 97 4.51 -0.92 -12.00
CA ASP A 97 5.72 -1.71 -12.29
C ASP A 97 5.85 -2.89 -11.31
N ILE A 98 5.96 -2.62 -10.01
CA ILE A 98 6.28 -3.67 -9.03
C ILE A 98 5.18 -4.73 -8.90
N SER A 99 3.91 -4.34 -9.05
CA SER A 99 2.77 -5.25 -9.02
C SER A 99 2.57 -6.01 -10.33
N SER A 100 3.18 -5.57 -11.44
CA SER A 100 3.11 -6.30 -12.71
C SER A 100 4.04 -7.52 -12.76
N ARG A 101 4.99 -7.63 -11.81
CA ARG A 101 6.04 -8.66 -11.80
C ARG A 101 5.44 -10.07 -11.73
N PRO A 102 5.89 -11.03 -12.55
CA PRO A 102 5.28 -12.37 -12.60
C PRO A 102 5.26 -13.10 -11.24
N ALA A 103 6.34 -12.97 -10.46
CA ALA A 103 6.43 -13.55 -9.13
C ALA A 103 5.35 -13.00 -8.18
N TRP A 104 5.07 -11.69 -8.25
CA TRP A 104 4.02 -11.08 -7.45
C TRP A 104 2.63 -11.50 -7.92
N LYS A 105 2.37 -11.47 -9.24
CA LYS A 105 1.06 -11.85 -9.79
C LYS A 105 0.61 -13.24 -9.31
N LYS A 106 1.51 -14.22 -9.29
CA LYS A 106 1.26 -15.56 -8.76
C LYS A 106 0.81 -15.56 -7.29
N ILE A 107 1.33 -14.65 -6.47
CA ILE A 107 0.93 -14.51 -5.06
C ILE A 107 -0.38 -13.75 -4.95
N ALA A 108 -0.54 -12.64 -5.68
CA ALA A 108 -1.72 -11.80 -5.66
C ALA A 108 -3.01 -12.55 -6.05
N GLU A 109 -2.92 -13.52 -6.95
CA GLU A 109 -4.03 -14.43 -7.31
C GLU A 109 -4.62 -15.17 -6.09
N ASN A 110 -3.82 -15.42 -5.05
CA ASN A 110 -4.27 -16.08 -3.83
C ASN A 110 -4.72 -15.10 -2.73
N MET A 111 -4.68 -13.79 -2.98
CA MET A 111 -5.04 -12.75 -2.02
C MET A 111 -6.46 -12.19 -2.24
N THR A 112 -7.28 -12.86 -3.06
CA THR A 112 -8.68 -12.48 -3.28
C THR A 112 -9.55 -12.99 -2.13
N PHE A 113 -10.31 -12.09 -1.50
CA PHE A 113 -11.41 -12.49 -0.61
C PHE A 113 -12.63 -12.82 -1.48
N LYS A 114 -13.07 -14.08 -1.42
CA LYS A 114 -14.34 -14.53 -2.00
C LYS A 114 -15.46 -14.36 -0.99
#